data_AF-A0A510K3X1-F1
#
_entry.id   AF-A0A510K3X1-F1
#
_cell.length_a   1.000
_cell.length_b   1.000
_cell.length_c   1.000
_cell.angle_alpha   90.00
_cell.angle_beta   90.00
_cell.angle_gamma   90.00
#
_symmetry.space_group_name_H-M   'P 1'
#
loop_
_entity.id
_entity.type
_entity.pdbx_description
1 polymer ?
#
loop_
_entity_poly.entity_id
_entity_poly.type
_entity_poly.pdbx_seq_one_letter_code
_entity_poly.pdbx_strand_id
1 'polypeptide(L)'
;MKRKKRNLSALITAGLIVCASNSFSIRIVTKEYTCPIGNEKFTAGISLPQQCPENKFVMFKENFTKEELKKYEKIINSKEYKAIPQNSPKEYYLGRFYEMAGEFSDKEIGEAYYKSYIEHINRNVQNNDTLKESLIKGIDYLEKSLSSGKKDGFPSSLAYLYISNREYDKANALIEKQDKNIYLEKITDFYYSVSSLQKTESGYRYKYYNEIGIDEKAKKIFREKALNYLQAVIRKSNGQYSGQELLRQAELYSSLGNKKAIDELFPKAQPKHWKLIILHYLDEHGGIIGEVYDKNNLATEADLKNALSYADKLEKMTYKSFKENINMEMKNIKRNDYLEAAFLKAETERRLGKFEEALKTLSKIDVADIKDTVFNNDLEKLKELIGKRDNSVKQYIPGRIIY
;
A
#
# COMPACT_ATOMS: atom_id res chain seq x y z
N MET A 1 42.54 -27.90 -40.91
CA MET A 1 41.09 -28.02 -40.65
C MET A 1 40.81 -29.20 -39.71
N LYS A 2 40.60 -28.94 -38.42
CA LYS A 2 40.17 -29.98 -37.46
C LYS A 2 38.65 -29.93 -37.32
N ARG A 3 37.96 -31.02 -37.69
CA ARG A 3 36.52 -31.20 -37.52
C ARG A 3 36.21 -31.80 -36.14
N LYS A 4 35.18 -31.21 -35.51
CA LYS A 4 34.20 -31.75 -34.54
C LYS A 4 34.69 -32.61 -33.36
N LYS A 5 34.45 -32.08 -32.17
CA LYS A 5 33.87 -32.83 -31.04
C LYS A 5 32.58 -32.13 -30.62
N ARG A 6 31.43 -32.75 -30.95
CA ARG A 6 30.16 -32.50 -30.25
C ARG A 6 30.07 -33.58 -29.20
N ASN A 7 30.04 -33.20 -27.92
CA ASN A 7 29.43 -34.03 -26.88
C ASN A 7 28.24 -33.25 -26.33
N LEU A 8 27.08 -33.88 -26.49
CA LEU A 8 25.80 -33.52 -25.95
C LEU A 8 25.71 -34.19 -24.57
N SER A 9 25.63 -33.38 -23.51
CA SER A 9 25.14 -33.78 -22.18
C SER A 9 24.46 -32.54 -21.60
N ALA A 10 23.18 -32.32 -21.93
CA ALA A 10 22.03 -32.82 -21.17
C ALA A 10 22.06 -32.32 -19.71
N LEU A 11 21.36 -31.19 -19.50
CA LEU A 11 20.47 -30.91 -18.37
C LEU A 11 20.80 -31.63 -17.05
N ILE A 12 21.51 -30.93 -16.15
CA ILE A 12 21.28 -31.06 -14.72
C ILE A 12 20.92 -29.68 -14.20
N THR A 13 19.68 -29.63 -13.74
CA THR A 13 18.89 -28.48 -13.36
C THR A 13 19.41 -27.87 -12.07
N ALA A 14 19.47 -26.54 -12.09
CA ALA A 14 19.66 -25.60 -10.99
C ALA A 14 19.24 -26.12 -9.60
N GLY A 15 20.24 -26.39 -8.78
CA GLY A 15 20.15 -26.49 -7.33
C GLY A 15 21.27 -25.64 -6.72
N LEU A 16 21.16 -24.32 -6.83
CA LEU A 16 22.02 -23.39 -6.11
C LEU A 16 21.13 -22.43 -5.31
N ILE A 17 21.10 -22.77 -4.04
CA ILE A 17 20.53 -22.08 -2.88
C ILE A 17 20.84 -20.59 -2.96
N VAL A 18 19.81 -19.78 -3.18
CA VAL A 18 19.81 -18.35 -2.86
C VAL A 18 19.31 -18.24 -1.42
N CYS A 19 20.23 -18.37 -0.47
CA CYS A 19 20.07 -17.74 0.84
C CYS A 19 20.28 -16.23 0.63
N ALA A 20 19.25 -15.54 0.16
CA ALA A 20 19.18 -14.09 0.30
C ALA A 20 18.52 -13.80 1.64
N SER A 21 19.32 -13.32 2.59
CA SER A 21 18.83 -12.28 3.49
C SER A 21 18.01 -11.29 2.68
N ASN A 22 16.78 -10.97 3.12
CA ASN A 22 15.91 -9.98 2.50
C ASN A 22 16.48 -8.55 2.66
N SER A 23 17.65 -8.30 2.09
CA SER A 23 17.88 -7.08 1.34
C SER A 23 17.48 -7.43 -0.09
N PHE A 24 16.23 -7.15 -0.47
CA PHE A 24 15.93 -6.90 -1.88
C PHE A 24 16.79 -5.70 -2.27
N SER A 25 18.04 -5.95 -2.66
CA SER A 25 18.83 -5.02 -3.44
C SER A 25 18.18 -5.02 -4.81
N ILE A 26 17.04 -4.35 -4.91
CA ILE A 26 16.49 -3.92 -6.20
C ILE A 26 17.67 -3.23 -6.86
N ARG A 27 18.24 -3.84 -7.90
CA ARG A 27 19.12 -3.09 -8.80
C ARG A 27 18.21 -2.01 -9.37
N ILE A 28 18.29 -0.81 -8.78
CA ILE A 28 17.59 0.35 -9.29
C ILE A 28 18.08 0.48 -10.73
N VAL A 29 17.18 0.24 -11.68
CA VAL A 29 17.53 0.37 -13.10
C VAL A 29 17.78 1.85 -13.32
N THR A 30 19.03 2.19 -13.60
CA THR A 30 19.47 3.56 -13.85
C THR A 30 19.81 3.78 -15.32
N LYS A 31 19.65 5.01 -15.79
CA LYS A 31 19.99 5.47 -17.13
C LYS A 31 20.89 6.70 -17.02
N GLU A 32 21.85 6.83 -17.94
CA GLU A 32 22.60 8.07 -18.14
C GLU A 32 21.72 9.08 -18.87
N TYR A 33 21.60 10.26 -18.30
CA TYR A 33 20.91 11.42 -18.87
C TYR A 33 21.95 12.48 -19.21
N THR A 34 21.69 13.21 -20.29
CA THR A 34 22.38 14.46 -20.60
C THR A 34 21.37 15.59 -20.46
N CYS A 35 21.69 16.58 -19.65
CA CYS A 35 20.84 17.73 -19.45
C CYS A 35 20.69 18.52 -20.75
N PRO A 36 19.45 18.83 -21.17
CA PRO A 36 19.21 19.54 -22.42
C PRO A 36 19.80 20.94 -22.46
N ILE A 37 20.08 21.52 -21.28
CA ILE A 37 20.69 22.83 -21.10
C ILE A 37 21.93 22.62 -20.24
N GLY A 38 23.08 23.13 -20.69
CA GLY A 38 24.38 22.92 -20.03
C GLY A 38 25.12 21.62 -20.42
N ASN A 39 24.44 20.64 -21.01
CA ASN A 39 25.02 19.35 -21.45
C ASN A 39 25.71 18.54 -20.34
N GLU A 40 25.40 18.81 -19.07
CA GLU A 40 25.89 18.01 -17.94
C GLU A 40 25.34 16.57 -18.01
N LYS A 41 26.15 15.59 -17.62
CA LYS A 41 25.77 14.18 -17.62
C LYS A 41 25.57 13.68 -16.21
N PHE A 42 24.52 12.91 -15.99
CA PHE A 42 24.22 12.33 -14.69
C PHE A 42 23.49 10.99 -14.84
N THR A 43 23.52 10.17 -13.79
CA THR A 43 22.82 8.88 -13.75
C THR A 43 21.66 8.96 -12.79
N ALA A 44 20.46 8.57 -13.24
CA ALA A 44 19.26 8.57 -12.43
C ALA A 44 18.34 7.38 -12.79
N GLY A 45 17.23 7.22 -12.06
CA GLY A 45 16.21 6.22 -12.42
C GLY A 45 15.62 6.47 -13.81
N ILE A 46 15.08 5.43 -14.44
CA ILE A 46 14.62 5.48 -15.84
C ILE A 46 13.36 6.33 -16.08
N SER A 47 12.60 6.68 -15.05
CA SER A 47 11.33 7.41 -15.20
C SER A 47 11.52 8.92 -15.19
N LEU A 48 10.90 9.63 -16.14
CA LEU A 48 10.75 11.08 -16.05
C LEU A 48 9.69 11.44 -14.99
N PRO A 49 9.73 12.64 -14.39
CA PRO A 49 10.72 13.69 -14.63
C PRO A 49 12.06 13.48 -13.88
N GLN A 50 13.16 13.99 -14.46
CA GLN A 50 14.50 13.98 -13.85
C GLN A 50 15.06 15.39 -13.69
N GLN A 51 15.84 15.65 -12.63
CA GLN A 51 16.38 16.98 -12.34
C GLN A 51 17.87 17.07 -12.65
N CYS A 52 18.23 18.08 -13.41
CA CYS A 52 19.59 18.46 -13.74
C CYS A 52 20.37 18.93 -12.49
N PRO A 53 21.54 18.33 -12.17
CA PRO A 53 22.27 18.62 -10.94
C PRO A 53 22.68 20.09 -10.77
N GLU A 54 23.22 20.73 -11.80
CA GLU A 54 23.76 22.09 -11.72
C GLU A 54 22.65 23.14 -11.82
N ASN A 55 21.91 23.14 -12.92
CA ASN A 55 20.95 24.21 -13.23
C ASN A 55 19.54 23.96 -12.68
N LYS A 56 19.32 22.80 -12.03
CA LYS A 56 18.04 22.37 -11.43
C LYS A 56 16.87 22.25 -12.39
N PHE A 57 17.11 22.34 -13.70
CA PHE A 57 16.08 22.14 -14.71
C PHE A 57 15.50 20.73 -14.61
N VAL A 58 14.17 20.65 -14.67
CA VAL A 58 13.45 19.39 -14.55
C VAL A 58 13.04 18.92 -15.94
N MET A 59 13.70 17.89 -16.42
CA MET A 59 13.39 17.21 -17.67
C MET A 59 12.04 16.51 -17.53
N PHE A 60 10.99 17.04 -18.16
CA PHE A 60 9.63 16.47 -18.13
C PHE A 60 9.26 15.70 -19.40
N LYS A 61 10.11 15.73 -20.43
CA LYS A 61 9.97 14.95 -21.66
C LYS A 61 11.34 14.53 -22.20
N GLU A 62 11.35 13.59 -23.14
CA GLU A 62 12.61 13.03 -23.66
C GLU A 62 13.31 13.98 -24.63
N ASN A 63 12.56 14.63 -25.51
CA ASN A 63 13.09 15.43 -26.60
C ASN A 63 12.57 16.87 -26.52
N PHE A 64 13.48 17.82 -26.62
CA PHE A 64 13.21 19.26 -26.66
C PHE A 64 13.63 19.82 -28.02
N THR A 65 12.84 20.73 -28.57
CA THR A 65 13.22 21.47 -29.77
C THR A 65 14.26 22.54 -29.43
N LYS A 66 15.00 23.02 -30.43
CA LYS A 66 15.98 24.09 -30.22
C LYS A 66 15.30 25.38 -29.75
N GLU A 67 14.09 25.63 -30.22
CA GLU A 67 13.27 26.79 -29.87
C GLU A 67 12.83 26.74 -28.41
N GLU A 68 12.38 25.56 -27.94
CA GLU A 68 12.05 25.32 -26.54
C GLU A 68 13.26 25.53 -25.65
N LEU A 69 14.41 24.93 -25.99
CA LEU A 69 15.62 25.06 -25.17
C LEU A 69 16.09 26.51 -25.08
N LYS A 70 16.04 27.28 -26.17
CA LYS A 70 16.39 28.70 -26.15
C LYS A 70 15.45 29.52 -25.28
N LYS A 71 14.16 29.18 -25.24
CA LYS A 71 13.17 29.81 -24.35
C LYS A 71 13.44 29.41 -22.89
N TYR A 72 13.60 28.14 -22.62
CA TYR A 72 13.75 27.58 -21.28
C TYR A 72 15.08 27.98 -20.63
N GLU A 73 16.15 28.11 -21.42
CA GLU A 73 17.45 28.59 -20.94
C GLU A 73 17.35 30.00 -20.34
N LYS A 74 16.50 30.87 -20.90
CA LYS A 74 16.25 32.20 -20.31
C LYS A 74 15.55 32.11 -18.95
N ILE A 75 14.60 31.19 -18.81
CA ILE A 75 13.86 30.95 -17.57
C ILE A 75 14.80 30.40 -16.50
N ILE A 76 15.57 29.36 -16.82
CA ILE A 76 16.49 28.72 -15.88
C ILE A 76 17.60 29.67 -15.43
N ASN A 77 18.01 30.59 -16.31
CA ASN A 77 19.01 31.60 -15.98
C ASN A 77 18.46 32.85 -15.29
N SER A 78 17.14 32.98 -15.16
CA SER A 78 16.49 34.10 -14.48
C SER A 78 16.84 34.15 -12.98
N LYS A 79 16.71 35.34 -12.40
CA LYS A 79 16.91 35.53 -10.96
C LYS A 79 15.84 34.78 -10.16
N GLU A 80 14.59 34.77 -10.62
CA GLU A 80 13.51 34.11 -9.89
C GLU A 80 13.67 32.59 -9.83
N TYR A 81 14.12 31.95 -10.92
CA TYR A 81 14.31 30.49 -10.94
C TYR A 81 15.53 30.07 -10.10
N LYS A 82 16.64 30.81 -10.20
CA LYS A 82 17.85 30.56 -9.40
C LYS A 82 17.65 30.82 -7.90
N ALA A 83 16.66 31.60 -7.53
CA ALA A 83 16.31 31.88 -6.12
C ALA A 83 15.49 30.75 -5.45
N ILE A 84 15.07 29.71 -6.19
CA ILE A 84 14.33 28.58 -5.60
C ILE A 84 15.24 27.86 -4.58
N PRO A 85 14.77 27.60 -3.35
CA PRO A 85 15.56 26.93 -2.32
C PRO A 85 16.08 25.56 -2.79
N GLN A 86 17.39 25.30 -2.62
CA GLN A 86 18.05 24.09 -3.13
C GLN A 86 17.50 22.79 -2.56
N ASN A 87 16.88 22.83 -1.38
CA ASN A 87 16.26 21.68 -0.72
C ASN A 87 14.81 21.43 -1.15
N SER A 88 14.29 22.20 -2.12
CA SER A 88 12.93 22.00 -2.64
C SER A 88 12.84 20.71 -3.46
N PRO A 89 11.70 19.99 -3.42
CA PRO A 89 11.44 18.86 -4.31
C PRO A 89 11.58 19.26 -5.78
N LYS A 90 11.99 18.32 -6.63
CA LYS A 90 12.06 18.56 -8.08
C LYS A 90 10.70 18.98 -8.65
N GLU A 91 9.60 18.49 -8.08
CA GLU A 91 8.25 18.86 -8.48
C GLU A 91 7.95 20.35 -8.23
N TYR A 92 8.56 20.95 -7.20
CA TYR A 92 8.46 22.40 -6.95
C TYR A 92 9.16 23.19 -8.05
N TYR A 93 10.39 22.77 -8.40
CA TYR A 93 11.13 23.35 -9.53
C TYR A 93 10.35 23.24 -10.85
N LEU A 94 9.64 22.12 -11.05
CA LEU A 94 8.80 21.91 -12.22
C LEU A 94 7.59 22.84 -12.24
N GLY A 95 6.88 22.98 -11.11
CA GLY A 95 5.74 23.90 -10.99
C GLY A 95 6.14 25.35 -11.27
N ARG A 96 7.24 25.82 -10.67
CA ARG A 96 7.80 27.16 -10.92
C ARG A 96 8.21 27.35 -12.38
N PHE A 97 8.83 26.35 -12.97
CA PHE A 97 9.19 26.39 -14.39
C PHE A 97 7.94 26.52 -15.28
N TYR A 98 6.90 25.72 -15.02
CA TYR A 98 5.66 25.77 -15.79
C TYR A 98 4.95 27.13 -15.71
N GLU A 99 4.89 27.73 -14.52
CA GLU A 99 4.37 29.10 -14.34
C GLU A 99 5.14 30.11 -15.19
N MET A 100 6.48 30.07 -15.13
CA MET A 100 7.34 31.04 -15.83
C MET A 100 7.36 30.84 -17.35
N ALA A 101 7.14 29.62 -17.82
CA ALA A 101 7.08 29.31 -19.25
C ALA A 101 5.78 29.83 -19.89
N GLY A 102 4.70 29.96 -19.11
CA GLY A 102 3.43 30.57 -19.52
C GLY A 102 2.67 29.81 -20.62
N GLU A 103 3.08 28.57 -20.92
CA GLU A 103 2.49 27.75 -22.00
C GLU A 103 1.83 26.46 -21.49
N PHE A 104 1.99 26.15 -20.21
CA PHE A 104 1.41 24.98 -19.57
C PHE A 104 0.00 25.31 -19.06
N SER A 105 -0.86 24.30 -19.08
CA SER A 105 -2.23 24.46 -18.54
C SER A 105 -2.21 24.62 -17.02
N ASP A 106 -3.24 25.29 -16.49
CA ASP A 106 -3.41 25.41 -15.03
C ASP A 106 -3.39 24.05 -14.34
N LYS A 107 -3.93 23.02 -15.01
CA LYS A 107 -3.91 21.64 -14.50
C LYS A 107 -2.49 21.10 -14.35
N GLU A 108 -1.62 21.28 -15.35
CA GLU A 108 -0.25 20.81 -15.29
C GLU A 108 0.55 21.50 -14.20
N ILE A 109 0.35 22.82 -14.04
CA ILE A 109 0.95 23.61 -12.97
C ILE A 109 0.45 23.13 -11.60
N GLY A 110 -0.87 23.00 -11.44
CA GLY A 110 -1.50 22.55 -10.20
C GLY A 110 -1.10 21.14 -9.78
N GLU A 111 -1.00 20.20 -10.72
CA GLU A 111 -0.53 18.83 -10.46
C GLU A 111 0.96 18.79 -10.07
N ALA A 112 1.80 19.65 -10.65
CA ALA A 112 3.20 19.77 -10.24
C ALA A 112 3.31 20.24 -8.77
N TYR A 113 2.51 21.24 -8.39
CA TYR A 113 2.47 21.72 -7.00
C TYR A 113 1.86 20.72 -6.03
N TYR A 114 0.81 19.99 -6.42
CA TYR A 114 0.29 18.87 -5.62
C TYR A 114 1.39 17.84 -5.36
N LYS A 115 2.09 17.35 -6.40
CA LYS A 115 3.16 16.36 -6.21
C LYS A 115 4.31 16.91 -5.35
N SER A 116 4.65 18.19 -5.48
CA SER A 116 5.61 18.86 -4.59
C SER A 116 5.17 18.83 -3.13
N TYR A 117 3.91 19.17 -2.86
CA TYR A 117 3.33 19.13 -1.52
C TYR A 117 3.41 17.71 -0.94
N ILE A 118 3.06 16.70 -1.74
CA ILE A 118 3.14 15.30 -1.36
C ILE A 118 4.58 14.85 -1.07
N GLU A 119 5.54 15.28 -1.86
CA GLU A 119 6.93 14.92 -1.63
C GLU A 119 7.47 15.52 -0.32
N HIS A 120 7.08 16.76 -0.01
CA HIS A 120 7.44 17.38 1.26
C HIS A 120 6.92 16.60 2.47
N ILE A 121 5.62 16.23 2.48
CA ILE A 121 5.01 15.53 3.62
C ILE A 121 5.55 14.11 3.80
N ASN A 122 5.98 13.45 2.72
CA ASN A 122 6.51 12.10 2.77
C ASN A 122 7.99 12.07 3.16
N ARG A 123 8.78 13.06 2.72
CA ARG A 123 10.21 13.18 3.06
C ARG A 123 10.49 13.95 4.35
N ASN A 124 9.47 14.48 5.03
CA ASN A 124 9.62 15.37 6.20
C ASN A 124 10.60 16.53 5.93
N VAL A 125 10.59 17.09 4.72
CA VAL A 125 11.50 18.18 4.35
C VAL A 125 11.13 19.45 5.13
N GLN A 126 12.07 19.98 5.92
CA GLN A 126 11.85 21.09 6.87
C GLN A 126 11.61 22.48 6.22
N ASN A 127 11.42 22.57 4.90
CA ASN A 127 11.14 23.85 4.25
C ASN A 127 9.63 24.16 4.30
N ASN A 128 9.21 24.83 5.38
CA ASN A 128 7.81 25.16 5.63
C ASN A 128 7.24 26.15 4.58
N ASP A 129 8.06 27.02 4.02
CA ASP A 129 7.59 28.05 3.08
C ASP A 129 7.23 27.44 1.73
N THR A 130 8.10 26.59 1.17
CA THR A 130 7.81 25.90 -0.11
C THR A 130 6.68 24.89 0.04
N LEU A 131 6.57 24.21 1.18
CA LEU A 131 5.43 23.35 1.51
C LEU A 131 4.12 24.13 1.48
N LYS A 132 4.06 25.28 2.17
CA LYS A 132 2.86 26.13 2.22
C LYS A 132 2.52 26.71 0.86
N GLU A 133 3.52 27.17 0.11
CA GLU A 133 3.31 27.69 -1.24
C GLU A 133 2.79 26.61 -2.19
N SER A 134 3.35 25.39 -2.15
CA SER A 134 2.86 24.25 -2.95
C SER A 134 1.40 23.92 -2.64
N LEU A 135 0.99 23.99 -1.37
CA LEU A 135 -0.41 23.80 -0.99
C LEU A 135 -1.31 24.88 -1.63
N ILE A 136 -0.96 26.15 -1.46
CA ILE A 136 -1.76 27.28 -1.93
C ILE A 136 -1.84 27.32 -3.46
N LYS A 137 -0.69 27.21 -4.14
CA LYS A 137 -0.63 27.22 -5.60
C LYS A 137 -1.28 25.98 -6.20
N GLY A 138 -1.09 24.81 -5.58
CA GLY A 138 -1.77 23.59 -6.01
C GLY A 138 -3.29 23.74 -5.99
N ILE A 139 -3.85 24.35 -4.95
CA ILE A 139 -5.29 24.63 -4.86
C ILE A 139 -5.71 25.64 -5.94
N ASP A 140 -5.06 26.81 -6.01
CA ASP A 140 -5.44 27.89 -6.93
C ASP A 140 -5.44 27.46 -8.40
N TYR A 141 -4.37 26.78 -8.84
CA TYR A 141 -4.28 26.31 -10.22
C TYR A 141 -5.25 25.17 -10.54
N LEU A 142 -5.49 24.23 -9.61
CA LEU A 142 -6.46 23.16 -9.84
C LEU A 142 -7.92 23.68 -9.77
N GLU A 143 -8.22 24.70 -8.97
CA GLU A 143 -9.53 25.38 -8.99
C GLU A 143 -9.76 26.08 -10.34
N LYS A 144 -8.75 26.78 -10.88
CA LYS A 144 -8.79 27.40 -12.21
C LYS A 144 -9.00 26.36 -13.31
N SER A 145 -8.32 25.22 -13.24
CA SER A 145 -8.45 24.18 -14.25
C SER A 145 -9.87 23.62 -14.34
N LEU A 146 -10.57 23.47 -13.21
CA LEU A 146 -11.96 23.00 -13.16
C LEU A 146 -12.94 23.96 -13.88
N SER A 147 -12.63 25.26 -13.87
CA SER A 147 -13.47 26.29 -14.49
C SER A 147 -13.35 26.31 -16.03
N SER A 148 -12.35 25.64 -16.59
CA SER A 148 -12.08 25.60 -18.03
C SER A 148 -13.06 24.73 -18.85
N GLY A 149 -14.02 24.06 -18.19
CA GLY A 149 -15.09 23.28 -18.84
C GLY A 149 -14.64 21.97 -19.53
N LYS A 150 -13.34 21.65 -19.49
CA LYS A 150 -12.83 20.36 -19.98
C LYS A 150 -13.32 19.23 -19.07
N LYS A 151 -13.64 18.06 -19.67
CA LYS A 151 -13.89 16.83 -18.91
C LYS A 151 -12.59 16.40 -18.24
N ASP A 152 -12.37 16.89 -17.04
CA ASP A 152 -11.27 16.45 -16.20
C ASP A 152 -11.56 15.07 -15.61
N GLY A 153 -10.49 14.31 -15.39
CA GLY A 153 -10.58 13.06 -14.65
C GLY A 153 -10.99 13.30 -13.20
N PHE A 154 -11.11 12.22 -12.44
CA PHE A 154 -11.47 12.26 -11.03
C PHE A 154 -10.53 13.21 -10.24
N PRO A 155 -11.04 14.27 -9.59
CA PRO A 155 -10.23 15.39 -9.11
C PRO A 155 -9.62 15.12 -7.71
N SER A 156 -8.95 13.98 -7.56
CA SER A 156 -8.40 13.54 -6.27
C SER A 156 -7.33 14.49 -5.73
N SER A 157 -6.44 15.01 -6.59
CA SER A 157 -5.34 15.89 -6.19
C SER A 157 -5.86 17.13 -5.45
N LEU A 158 -6.84 17.83 -6.03
CA LEU A 158 -7.46 19.00 -5.39
C LEU A 158 -8.21 18.62 -4.10
N ALA A 159 -8.94 17.50 -4.11
CA ALA A 159 -9.66 17.05 -2.90
C ALA A 159 -8.70 16.74 -1.74
N TYR A 160 -7.54 16.15 -2.01
CA TYR A 160 -6.50 15.90 -1.02
C TYR A 160 -5.85 17.19 -0.50
N LEU A 161 -5.64 18.18 -1.37
CA LEU A 161 -5.16 19.50 -0.96
C LEU A 161 -6.18 20.22 -0.07
N TYR A 162 -7.48 20.19 -0.41
CA TYR A 162 -8.52 20.74 0.46
C TYR A 162 -8.54 20.07 1.83
N ILE A 163 -8.43 18.74 1.91
CA ILE A 163 -8.35 18.04 3.21
C ILE A 163 -7.11 18.48 3.99
N SER A 164 -5.98 18.60 3.31
CA SER A 164 -4.73 19.11 3.91
C SER A 164 -4.87 20.54 4.43
N ASN A 165 -5.66 21.37 3.72
CA ASN A 165 -5.98 22.74 4.10
C ASN A 165 -7.20 22.84 5.05
N ARG A 166 -7.73 21.70 5.53
CA ARG A 166 -8.89 21.60 6.42
C ARG A 166 -10.21 22.13 5.83
N GLU A 167 -10.30 22.22 4.52
CA GLU A 167 -11.51 22.60 3.77
C GLU A 167 -12.35 21.35 3.43
N TYR A 168 -12.77 20.61 4.45
CA TYR A 168 -13.45 19.31 4.28
C TYR A 168 -14.74 19.39 3.46
N ASP A 169 -15.50 20.48 3.61
CA ASP A 169 -16.75 20.69 2.86
C ASP A 169 -16.49 20.89 1.38
N LYS A 170 -15.43 21.62 1.00
CA LYS A 170 -15.01 21.76 -0.40
C LYS A 170 -14.57 20.42 -0.98
N ALA A 171 -13.76 19.65 -0.25
CA ALA A 171 -13.34 18.32 -0.66
C ALA A 171 -14.56 17.41 -0.89
N ASN A 172 -15.50 17.38 0.06
CA ASN A 172 -16.72 16.60 -0.03
C ASN A 172 -17.58 17.02 -1.23
N ALA A 173 -17.85 18.31 -1.39
CA ALA A 173 -18.66 18.81 -2.51
C ALA A 173 -18.03 18.46 -3.87
N LEU A 174 -16.70 18.56 -3.97
CA LEU A 174 -15.95 18.23 -5.19
C LEU A 174 -16.09 16.75 -5.58
N ILE A 175 -16.00 15.85 -4.61
CA ILE A 175 -16.12 14.39 -4.84
C ILE A 175 -17.58 13.99 -5.07
N GLU A 176 -18.52 14.57 -4.32
CA GLU A 176 -19.95 14.26 -4.42
C GLU A 176 -20.58 14.67 -5.76
N LYS A 177 -20.04 15.71 -6.40
CA LYS A 177 -20.39 16.16 -7.75
C LYS A 177 -20.10 15.13 -8.85
N GLN A 178 -19.18 14.19 -8.62
CA GLN A 178 -18.72 13.28 -9.67
C GLN A 178 -19.81 12.27 -10.05
N ASP A 179 -19.85 11.90 -11.33
CA ASP A 179 -20.79 10.90 -11.83
C ASP A 179 -20.51 9.53 -11.21
N LYS A 180 -21.42 9.10 -10.35
CA LYS A 180 -21.34 7.85 -9.61
C LYS A 180 -21.47 6.63 -10.53
N ASN A 181 -22.03 6.76 -11.73
CA ASN A 181 -22.05 5.65 -12.69
C ASN A 181 -20.65 5.34 -13.22
N ILE A 182 -19.79 6.35 -13.28
CA ILE A 182 -18.42 6.27 -13.82
C ILE A 182 -17.40 6.08 -12.69
N TYR A 183 -17.55 6.79 -11.58
CA TYR A 183 -16.49 6.93 -10.56
C TYR A 183 -16.79 6.28 -9.21
N LEU A 184 -17.79 5.40 -9.09
CA LEU A 184 -18.18 4.80 -7.81
C LEU A 184 -17.01 4.20 -7.01
N GLU A 185 -16.18 3.40 -7.67
CA GLU A 185 -15.01 2.75 -7.05
C GLU A 185 -13.99 3.80 -6.59
N LYS A 186 -13.70 4.81 -7.43
CA LYS A 186 -12.77 5.90 -7.08
C LYS A 186 -13.27 6.75 -5.91
N ILE A 187 -14.57 7.01 -5.84
CA ILE A 187 -15.20 7.71 -4.72
C ILE A 187 -15.03 6.87 -3.42
N THR A 188 -15.28 5.55 -3.52
CA THR A 188 -15.10 4.63 -2.40
C THR A 188 -13.65 4.62 -1.91
N ASP A 189 -12.70 4.46 -2.84
CA ASP A 189 -11.26 4.44 -2.54
C ASP A 189 -10.77 5.77 -1.96
N PHE A 190 -11.27 6.90 -2.46
CA PHE A 190 -10.96 8.22 -1.93
C PHE A 190 -11.39 8.31 -0.45
N TYR A 191 -12.67 8.07 -0.17
CA TYR A 191 -13.19 8.18 1.20
C TYR A 191 -12.53 7.19 2.15
N TYR A 192 -12.23 5.98 1.68
CA TYR A 192 -11.46 5.02 2.44
C TYR A 192 -10.04 5.53 2.76
N SER A 193 -9.35 6.09 1.78
CA SER A 193 -7.98 6.61 1.95
C SER A 193 -7.91 7.78 2.94
N VAL A 194 -8.93 8.64 2.96
CA VAL A 194 -9.01 9.79 3.87
C VAL A 194 -9.61 9.47 5.24
N SER A 195 -10.12 8.25 5.44
CA SER A 195 -10.67 7.78 6.72
C SER A 195 -9.62 7.43 7.79
N SER A 196 -8.34 7.39 7.38
CA SER A 196 -7.18 7.00 8.20
C SER A 196 -7.23 5.55 8.72
N LEU A 197 -7.93 4.64 8.03
CA LEU A 197 -8.04 3.22 8.44
C LEU A 197 -6.98 2.28 7.85
N GLN A 198 -6.16 2.75 6.90
CA GLN A 198 -5.13 1.91 6.29
C GLN A 198 -4.07 1.47 7.31
N LYS A 199 -4.10 0.17 7.68
CA LYS A 199 -3.04 -0.50 8.44
C LYS A 199 -1.83 -0.73 7.54
N THR A 200 -0.61 -0.48 8.04
CA THR A 200 0.62 -0.56 7.25
C THR A 200 1.21 -1.98 7.27
N GLU A 201 1.28 -2.64 6.12
CA GLU A 201 1.91 -3.97 5.98
C GLU A 201 3.44 -3.90 5.81
N SER A 202 4.03 -2.76 5.43
CA SER A 202 5.48 -2.68 5.20
C SER A 202 6.03 -1.24 5.16
N GLY A 203 6.55 -0.76 6.29
CA GLY A 203 7.66 0.21 6.40
C GLY A 203 7.52 1.64 5.85
N TYR A 204 6.62 1.93 4.91
CA TYR A 204 6.45 3.23 4.28
C TYR A 204 5.02 3.41 3.78
N ARG A 205 4.26 4.28 4.45
CA ARG A 205 2.94 4.70 3.97
C ARG A 205 3.13 5.93 3.09
N TYR A 206 2.99 5.77 1.77
CA TYR A 206 2.92 6.92 0.88
C TYR A 206 1.67 7.73 1.21
N LYS A 207 1.85 8.93 1.73
CA LYS A 207 0.78 9.84 2.09
C LYS A 207 0.30 10.58 0.85
N TYR A 208 -1.01 10.57 0.59
CA TYR A 208 -1.63 11.37 -0.47
C TYR A 208 -2.13 12.73 0.02
N TYR A 209 -2.05 13.00 1.32
CA TYR A 209 -2.45 14.25 1.96
C TYR A 209 -1.79 14.35 3.33
N ASN A 210 -1.80 15.55 3.93
CA ASN A 210 -1.34 15.71 5.30
C ASN A 210 -2.43 15.28 6.29
N GLU A 211 -2.23 14.13 6.94
CA GLU A 211 -3.16 13.58 7.92
C GLU A 211 -3.04 14.19 9.32
N ILE A 212 -1.98 14.97 9.57
CA ILE A 212 -1.68 15.55 10.89
C ILE A 212 -2.74 16.59 11.25
N GLY A 213 -3.38 16.39 12.40
CA GLY A 213 -4.35 17.34 12.95
C GLY A 213 -5.68 17.39 12.20
N ILE A 214 -6.02 16.35 11.42
CA ILE A 214 -7.38 16.19 10.90
C ILE A 214 -8.34 15.88 12.04
N ASP A 215 -9.48 16.60 12.05
CA ASP A 215 -10.55 16.43 13.03
C ASP A 215 -11.15 15.01 12.99
N GLU A 216 -11.31 14.38 14.14
CA GLU A 216 -11.97 13.08 14.28
C GLU A 216 -13.44 13.11 13.83
N LYS A 217 -14.14 14.26 13.96
CA LYS A 217 -15.49 14.40 13.39
C LYS A 217 -15.47 14.28 11.87
N ALA A 218 -14.50 14.91 11.20
CA ALA A 218 -14.33 14.79 9.76
C ALA A 218 -13.96 13.35 9.35
N LYS A 219 -13.04 12.70 10.07
CA LYS A 219 -12.71 11.29 9.82
C LYS A 219 -13.91 10.37 9.96
N LYS A 220 -14.76 10.59 10.97
CA LYS A 220 -16.01 9.83 11.15
C LYS A 220 -16.92 9.97 9.93
N ILE A 221 -17.13 11.19 9.42
CA ILE A 221 -17.92 11.44 8.21
C ILE A 221 -17.31 10.71 7.00
N PHE A 222 -15.98 10.74 6.85
CA PHE A 222 -15.30 10.03 5.77
C PHE A 222 -15.49 8.50 5.88
N ARG A 223 -15.45 7.93 7.09
CA ARG A 223 -15.74 6.50 7.33
C ARG A 223 -17.18 6.14 6.94
N GLU A 224 -18.15 6.95 7.34
CA GLU A 224 -19.56 6.75 6.99
C GLU A 224 -19.77 6.80 5.47
N LYS A 225 -19.16 7.77 4.78
CA LYS A 225 -19.20 7.85 3.31
C LYS A 225 -18.51 6.67 2.64
N ALA A 226 -17.31 6.30 3.10
CA ALA A 226 -16.58 5.13 2.58
C ALA A 226 -17.44 3.86 2.69
N LEU A 227 -18.10 3.64 3.83
CA LEU A 227 -18.98 2.50 4.05
C LEU A 227 -20.19 2.51 3.12
N ASN A 228 -20.86 3.66 2.97
CA ASN A 228 -22.03 3.79 2.10
C ASN A 228 -21.67 3.49 0.63
N TYR A 229 -20.56 4.04 0.14
CA TYR A 229 -20.12 3.82 -1.24
C TYR A 229 -19.59 2.41 -1.47
N LEU A 230 -18.86 1.83 -0.51
CA LEU A 230 -18.42 0.45 -0.57
C LEU A 230 -19.61 -0.52 -0.69
N GLN A 231 -20.66 -0.31 0.12
CA GLN A 231 -21.89 -1.08 0.00
C GLN A 231 -22.57 -0.93 -1.37
N ALA A 232 -22.50 0.26 -1.99
CA ALA A 232 -23.02 0.47 -3.34
C ALA A 232 -22.20 -0.27 -4.40
N VAL A 233 -20.86 -0.30 -4.29
CA VAL A 233 -19.98 -1.12 -5.15
C VAL A 233 -20.36 -2.60 -5.04
N ILE A 234 -20.50 -3.11 -3.82
CA ILE A 234 -20.86 -4.52 -3.56
C ILE A 234 -22.26 -4.85 -4.12
N ARG A 235 -23.23 -3.94 -4.02
CA ARG A 235 -24.56 -4.15 -4.63
C ARG A 235 -24.48 -4.28 -6.15
N LYS A 236 -23.60 -3.49 -6.80
CA LYS A 236 -23.37 -3.55 -8.25
C LYS A 236 -22.74 -4.88 -8.69
N SER A 237 -21.98 -5.54 -7.81
CA SER A 237 -21.42 -6.89 -8.03
C SER A 237 -22.36 -8.03 -7.59
N ASN A 238 -23.67 -7.78 -7.48
CA ASN A 238 -24.67 -8.75 -6.99
C ASN A 238 -24.34 -9.33 -5.60
N GLY A 239 -23.68 -8.55 -4.74
CA GLY A 239 -23.28 -8.98 -3.40
C GLY A 239 -22.05 -9.89 -3.38
N GLN A 240 -21.33 -10.04 -4.50
CA GLN A 240 -20.06 -10.75 -4.52
C GLN A 240 -18.95 -9.83 -4.01
N TYR A 241 -18.33 -10.24 -2.91
CA TYR A 241 -17.19 -9.56 -2.32
C TYR A 241 -15.88 -10.04 -2.95
N SER A 242 -14.99 -9.12 -3.26
CA SER A 242 -13.56 -9.39 -3.18
C SER A 242 -13.13 -9.52 -1.71
N GLY A 243 -12.03 -10.23 -1.44
CA GLY A 243 -11.51 -10.35 -0.07
C GLY A 243 -11.14 -8.99 0.53
N GLN A 244 -10.69 -8.06 -0.30
CA GLN A 244 -10.37 -6.70 0.11
C GLN A 244 -11.62 -5.90 0.50
N GLU A 245 -12.69 -5.95 -0.28
CA GLU A 245 -13.94 -5.24 0.06
C GLU A 245 -14.56 -5.75 1.37
N LEU A 246 -14.52 -7.07 1.59
CA LEU A 246 -15.00 -7.68 2.84
C LEU A 246 -14.25 -7.13 4.05
N LEU A 247 -12.92 -7.08 3.99
CA LEU A 247 -12.08 -6.57 5.06
C LEU A 247 -12.27 -5.08 5.28
N ARG A 248 -12.25 -4.28 4.21
CA ARG A 248 -12.49 -2.83 4.28
C ARG A 248 -13.83 -2.53 4.94
N GLN A 249 -14.87 -3.30 4.62
CA GLN A 249 -16.18 -3.12 5.23
C GLN A 249 -16.17 -3.45 6.73
N ALA A 250 -15.52 -4.55 7.13
CA ALA A 250 -15.37 -4.91 8.54
C ALA A 250 -14.56 -3.86 9.33
N GLU A 251 -13.47 -3.34 8.75
CA GLU A 251 -12.67 -2.25 9.32
C GLU A 251 -13.50 -0.98 9.52
N LEU A 252 -14.33 -0.62 8.53
CA LEU A 252 -15.23 0.51 8.62
C LEU A 252 -16.27 0.31 9.73
N TYR A 253 -16.92 -0.85 9.80
CA TYR A 253 -17.86 -1.15 10.89
C TYR A 253 -17.20 -1.09 12.25
N SER A 254 -16.00 -1.67 12.41
CA SER A 254 -15.23 -1.63 13.65
C SER A 254 -14.92 -0.19 14.06
N SER A 255 -14.43 0.63 13.11
CA SER A 255 -14.08 2.03 13.35
C SER A 255 -15.27 2.94 13.72
N LEU A 256 -16.48 2.51 13.35
CA LEU A 256 -17.74 3.18 13.68
C LEU A 256 -18.42 2.58 14.92
N GLY A 257 -17.77 1.63 15.60
CA GLY A 257 -18.29 0.98 16.81
C GLY A 257 -19.40 -0.04 16.55
N ASN A 258 -19.59 -0.48 15.30
CA ASN A 258 -20.67 -1.37 14.91
C ASN A 258 -20.21 -2.84 14.79
N LYS A 259 -19.80 -3.44 15.92
CA LYS A 259 -19.35 -4.85 15.96
C LYS A 259 -20.42 -5.84 15.46
N LYS A 260 -21.69 -5.58 15.78
CA LYS A 260 -22.82 -6.43 15.35
C LYS A 260 -22.88 -6.60 13.83
N ALA A 261 -22.60 -5.54 13.07
CA ALA A 261 -22.58 -5.63 11.61
C ALA A 261 -21.47 -6.52 11.07
N ILE A 262 -20.35 -6.67 11.79
CA ILE A 262 -19.26 -7.60 11.44
C ILE A 262 -19.73 -9.04 11.64
N ASP A 263 -20.41 -9.31 12.77
CA ASP A 263 -20.96 -10.64 13.07
C ASP A 263 -22.05 -11.07 12.07
N GLU A 264 -22.72 -10.12 11.42
CA GLU A 264 -23.68 -10.39 10.32
C GLU A 264 -23.02 -10.47 8.93
N LEU A 265 -21.82 -9.89 8.78
CA LEU A 265 -21.08 -9.82 7.53
C LEU A 265 -20.29 -11.11 7.26
N PHE A 266 -19.45 -11.52 8.20
CA PHE A 266 -18.52 -12.63 7.99
C PHE A 266 -19.18 -14.01 7.78
N PRO A 267 -20.34 -14.36 8.37
CA PRO A 267 -20.98 -15.64 8.08
C PRO A 267 -21.40 -15.82 6.61
N LYS A 268 -21.56 -14.72 5.88
CA LYS A 268 -21.91 -14.72 4.44
C LYS A 268 -20.69 -14.87 3.53
N ALA A 269 -19.48 -14.82 4.09
CA ALA A 269 -18.24 -14.88 3.31
C ALA A 269 -17.94 -16.30 2.81
N GLN A 270 -17.49 -16.39 1.56
CA GLN A 270 -17.06 -17.65 0.95
C GLN A 270 -15.79 -18.21 1.64
N PRO A 271 -15.57 -19.54 1.64
CA PRO A 271 -14.43 -20.16 2.32
C PRO A 271 -13.06 -19.61 1.96
N LYS A 272 -12.88 -19.15 0.72
CA LYS A 272 -11.65 -18.51 0.24
C LYS A 272 -11.25 -17.23 1.01
N HIS A 273 -12.16 -16.66 1.81
CA HIS A 273 -11.92 -15.47 2.63
C HIS A 273 -11.77 -15.75 4.12
N TRP A 274 -11.92 -17.01 4.57
CA TRP A 274 -11.85 -17.32 6.00
C TRP A 274 -10.47 -17.02 6.60
N LYS A 275 -9.37 -17.18 5.85
CA LYS A 275 -8.03 -16.75 6.27
C LYS A 275 -8.01 -15.27 6.65
N LEU A 276 -8.59 -14.41 5.81
CA LEU A 276 -8.66 -12.97 6.03
C LEU A 276 -9.50 -12.62 7.26
N ILE A 277 -10.61 -13.33 7.46
CA ILE A 277 -11.48 -13.15 8.65
C ILE A 277 -10.75 -13.53 9.94
N ILE A 278 -10.00 -14.64 9.94
CA ILE A 278 -9.20 -15.06 11.10
C ILE A 278 -8.18 -13.98 11.44
N LEU A 279 -7.41 -13.51 10.46
CA LEU A 279 -6.41 -12.46 10.64
C LEU A 279 -7.04 -11.14 11.14
N HIS A 280 -8.23 -10.79 10.67
CA HIS A 280 -8.97 -9.62 11.16
C HIS A 280 -9.28 -9.73 12.65
N TYR A 281 -9.84 -10.86 13.10
CA TYR A 281 -10.14 -11.06 14.53
C TYR A 281 -8.89 -11.17 15.41
N LEU A 282 -7.79 -11.69 14.87
CA LEU A 282 -6.52 -11.76 15.59
C LEU A 282 -5.76 -10.42 15.63
N ASP A 283 -6.19 -9.44 14.85
CA ASP A 283 -5.45 -8.19 14.57
C ASP A 283 -4.02 -8.45 14.05
N GLU A 284 -3.81 -9.53 13.30
CA GLU A 284 -2.47 -9.95 12.84
C GLU A 284 -2.19 -9.61 11.37
N HIS A 285 -0.90 -9.41 11.08
CA HIS A 285 -0.40 -9.40 9.71
C HIS A 285 -0.31 -10.83 9.18
N GLY A 286 -0.77 -11.06 7.94
CA GLY A 286 -0.89 -12.40 7.35
C GLY A 286 0.42 -13.18 7.16
N GLY A 287 1.57 -12.57 7.43
CA GLY A 287 2.90 -13.17 7.29
C GLY A 287 3.74 -13.27 8.57
N ILE A 288 3.24 -12.85 9.75
CA ILE A 288 4.00 -12.98 11.00
C ILE A 288 3.07 -13.36 12.15
N ILE A 289 3.13 -14.63 12.55
CA ILE A 289 2.29 -15.17 13.61
C ILE A 289 2.73 -14.64 14.98
N GLY A 290 1.76 -14.26 15.82
CA GLY A 290 2.01 -13.76 17.17
C GLY A 290 2.31 -12.26 17.26
N GLU A 291 2.15 -11.54 16.15
CA GLU A 291 2.40 -10.10 16.06
C GLU A 291 1.15 -9.34 15.61
N VAL A 292 0.68 -8.42 16.45
CA VAL A 292 -0.56 -7.66 16.24
C VAL A 292 -0.30 -6.23 15.76
N TYR A 293 -1.24 -5.64 15.03
CA TYR A 293 -1.15 -4.24 14.59
C TYR A 293 -1.28 -3.22 15.72
N ASP A 294 -2.04 -3.52 16.78
CA ASP A 294 -2.15 -2.63 17.94
C ASP A 294 -2.14 -3.43 19.26
N LYS A 295 -0.98 -3.49 19.91
CA LYS A 295 -0.83 -4.16 21.21
C LYS A 295 -1.64 -3.51 22.33
N ASN A 296 -2.10 -2.26 22.15
CA ASN A 296 -2.89 -1.56 23.15
C ASN A 296 -4.39 -1.82 22.98
N ASN A 297 -4.80 -2.44 21.88
CA ASN A 297 -6.19 -2.75 21.55
C ASN A 297 -6.31 -4.21 21.09
N LEU A 298 -6.06 -5.13 22.01
CA LEU A 298 -6.03 -6.57 21.73
C LEU A 298 -7.43 -7.13 21.44
N ALA A 299 -7.43 -8.21 20.65
CA ALA A 299 -8.60 -9.03 20.41
C ALA A 299 -9.23 -9.49 21.74
N THR A 300 -10.55 -9.35 21.86
CA THR A 300 -11.28 -9.83 23.03
C THR A 300 -11.41 -11.35 22.99
N GLU A 301 -11.76 -11.98 24.12
CA GLU A 301 -12.04 -13.42 24.15
C GLU A 301 -13.13 -13.83 23.14
N ALA A 302 -14.12 -12.96 22.90
CA ALA A 302 -15.16 -13.19 21.89
C ALA A 302 -14.58 -13.17 20.46
N ASP A 303 -13.69 -12.22 20.17
CA ASP A 303 -12.99 -12.13 18.87
C ASP A 303 -12.15 -13.40 18.64
N LEU A 304 -11.42 -13.87 19.65
CA LEU A 304 -10.63 -15.10 19.59
C LEU A 304 -11.51 -16.36 19.40
N LYS A 305 -12.68 -16.43 20.04
CA LYS A 305 -13.65 -17.53 19.82
C LYS A 305 -14.18 -17.53 18.39
N ASN A 306 -14.46 -16.35 17.84
CA ASN A 306 -14.86 -16.21 16.44
C ASN A 306 -13.74 -16.64 15.50
N ALA A 307 -12.51 -16.17 15.73
CA ALA A 307 -11.32 -16.60 14.98
C ALA A 307 -11.17 -18.13 14.98
N LEU A 308 -11.33 -18.78 16.15
CA LEU A 308 -11.20 -20.22 16.29
C LEU A 308 -12.25 -20.98 15.47
N SER A 309 -13.50 -20.51 15.48
CA SER A 309 -14.60 -21.10 14.69
C SER A 309 -14.31 -21.09 13.19
N TYR A 310 -13.68 -20.02 12.67
CA TYR A 310 -13.24 -19.97 11.28
C TYR A 310 -11.99 -20.81 11.03
N ALA A 311 -11.03 -20.80 11.95
CA ALA A 311 -9.79 -21.58 11.85
C ALA A 311 -10.06 -23.08 11.84
N ASP A 312 -11.00 -23.56 12.65
CA ASP A 312 -11.46 -24.96 12.64
C ASP A 312 -12.03 -25.39 11.28
N LYS A 313 -12.89 -24.55 10.70
CA LYS A 313 -13.49 -24.83 9.38
C LYS A 313 -12.43 -24.80 8.27
N LEU A 314 -11.51 -23.83 8.34
CA LEU A 314 -10.44 -23.66 7.36
C LEU A 314 -9.47 -24.84 7.41
N GLU A 315 -8.96 -25.21 8.59
CA GLU A 315 -8.02 -26.34 8.77
C GLU A 315 -8.64 -27.65 8.27
N LYS A 316 -9.90 -27.92 8.61
CA LYS A 316 -10.59 -29.13 8.14
C LYS A 316 -10.71 -29.18 6.62
N MET A 317 -11.06 -28.05 5.99
CA MET A 317 -11.23 -27.95 4.53
C MET A 317 -9.88 -28.11 3.80
N THR A 318 -8.84 -27.42 4.26
CA THR A 318 -7.52 -27.45 3.63
C THR A 318 -6.82 -28.79 3.86
N TYR A 319 -6.96 -29.40 5.05
CA TYR A 319 -6.46 -30.75 5.32
C TYR A 319 -7.05 -31.78 4.37
N LYS A 320 -8.37 -31.76 4.18
CA LYS A 320 -9.07 -32.63 3.22
C LYS A 320 -8.51 -32.43 1.81
N SER A 321 -8.41 -31.17 1.36
CA SER A 321 -7.86 -30.84 0.04
C SER A 321 -6.40 -31.26 -0.13
N PHE A 322 -5.60 -31.25 0.93
CA PHE A 322 -4.21 -31.70 0.90
C PHE A 322 -4.12 -33.23 0.79
N LYS A 323 -4.91 -33.96 1.58
CA LYS A 323 -4.88 -35.44 1.60
C LYS A 323 -5.43 -36.07 0.32
N GLU A 324 -6.46 -35.48 -0.28
CA GLU A 324 -7.12 -36.02 -1.48
C GLU A 324 -6.34 -35.70 -2.78
N ASN A 325 -5.34 -34.82 -2.74
CA ASN A 325 -4.63 -34.39 -3.94
C ASN A 325 -3.50 -35.34 -4.34
N ILE A 326 -3.64 -35.92 -5.53
CA ILE A 326 -2.70 -36.89 -6.11
C ILE A 326 -1.64 -36.25 -7.02
N ASN A 327 -1.82 -34.99 -7.44
CA ASN A 327 -0.84 -34.28 -8.26
C ASN A 327 0.25 -33.67 -7.38
N MET A 328 1.52 -34.03 -7.57
CA MET A 328 2.63 -33.59 -6.70
C MET A 328 2.83 -32.07 -6.63
N GLU A 329 2.69 -31.35 -7.75
CA GLU A 329 2.87 -29.89 -7.78
C GLU A 329 1.75 -29.20 -6.98
N MET A 330 0.51 -29.62 -7.23
CA MET A 330 -0.65 -29.10 -6.52
C MET A 330 -0.67 -29.53 -5.05
N LYS A 331 -0.11 -30.70 -4.73
CA LYS A 331 0.01 -31.21 -3.36
C LYS A 331 0.85 -30.29 -2.48
N ASN A 332 1.94 -29.71 -2.99
CA ASN A 332 2.76 -28.75 -2.23
C ASN A 332 2.00 -27.46 -1.95
N ILE A 333 1.25 -26.94 -2.92
CA ILE A 333 0.41 -25.74 -2.73
C ILE A 333 -0.67 -26.02 -1.68
N LYS A 334 -1.38 -27.15 -1.79
CA LYS A 334 -2.42 -27.55 -0.82
C LYS A 334 -1.87 -27.86 0.56
N ARG A 335 -0.65 -28.38 0.65
CA ARG A 335 0.06 -28.54 1.92
C ARG A 335 0.29 -27.18 2.57
N ASN A 336 0.77 -26.19 1.82
CA ASN A 336 0.99 -24.84 2.35
C ASN A 336 -0.33 -24.20 2.83
N ASP A 337 -1.42 -24.32 2.06
CA ASP A 337 -2.76 -23.87 2.48
C ASP A 337 -3.18 -24.52 3.81
N TYR A 338 -2.87 -25.81 4.01
CA TYR A 338 -3.15 -26.54 5.25
C TYR A 338 -2.25 -26.07 6.41
N LEU A 339 -0.95 -25.92 6.18
CA LEU A 339 0.01 -25.47 7.20
C LEU A 339 -0.37 -24.08 7.72
N GLU A 340 -0.67 -23.13 6.84
CA GLU A 340 -1.13 -21.80 7.23
C GLU A 340 -2.39 -21.86 8.10
N ALA A 341 -3.38 -22.67 7.70
CA ALA A 341 -4.61 -22.84 8.47
C ALA A 341 -4.36 -23.47 9.85
N ALA A 342 -3.49 -24.48 9.93
CA ALA A 342 -3.13 -25.14 11.18
C ALA A 342 -2.38 -24.20 12.12
N PHE A 343 -1.47 -23.37 11.61
CA PHE A 343 -0.77 -22.38 12.42
C PHE A 343 -1.70 -21.29 12.96
N LEU A 344 -2.61 -20.76 12.14
CA LEU A 344 -3.60 -19.78 12.58
C LEU A 344 -4.52 -20.36 13.66
N LYS A 345 -4.91 -21.63 13.52
CA LYS A 345 -5.69 -22.34 14.55
C LYS A 345 -4.90 -22.47 15.85
N ALA A 346 -3.67 -22.99 15.79
CA ALA A 346 -2.82 -23.18 16.97
C ALA A 346 -2.52 -21.85 17.69
N GLU A 347 -2.28 -20.77 16.94
CA GLU A 347 -2.09 -19.43 17.49
C GLU A 347 -3.35 -18.94 18.21
N THR A 348 -4.53 -19.15 17.61
CA THR A 348 -5.80 -18.79 18.24
C THR A 348 -6.04 -19.59 19.53
N GLU A 349 -5.77 -20.90 19.51
CA GLU A 349 -5.84 -21.78 20.68
C GLU A 349 -4.88 -21.31 21.78
N ARG A 350 -3.63 -20.99 21.43
CA ARG A 350 -2.62 -20.45 22.36
C ARG A 350 -3.09 -19.15 23.02
N ARG A 351 -3.59 -18.18 22.25
CA ARG A 351 -4.11 -16.90 22.79
C ARG A 351 -5.31 -17.08 23.71
N LEU A 352 -6.12 -18.11 23.47
CA LEU A 352 -7.22 -18.51 24.36
C LEU A 352 -6.75 -19.29 25.61
N GLY A 353 -5.45 -19.55 25.76
CA GLY A 353 -4.90 -20.37 26.85
C GLY A 353 -5.12 -21.87 26.70
N LYS A 354 -5.56 -22.33 25.52
CA LYS A 354 -5.80 -23.74 25.18
C LYS A 354 -4.52 -24.40 24.67
N PHE A 355 -3.50 -24.44 25.53
CA PHE A 355 -2.14 -24.85 25.15
C PHE A 355 -2.04 -26.31 24.70
N GLU A 356 -2.80 -27.21 25.34
CA GLU A 356 -2.78 -28.63 25.02
C GLU A 356 -3.45 -28.89 23.66
N GLU A 357 -4.53 -28.17 23.36
CA GLU A 357 -5.19 -28.18 22.06
C GLU A 357 -4.29 -27.60 20.96
N ALA A 358 -3.62 -26.47 21.24
CA ALA A 358 -2.65 -25.88 20.33
C ALA A 358 -1.52 -26.86 19.99
N LEU A 359 -0.96 -27.53 21.00
CA LEU A 359 0.08 -28.54 20.82
C LEU A 359 -0.43 -29.72 19.98
N LYS A 360 -1.65 -30.18 20.23
CA LYS A 360 -2.31 -31.24 19.46
C LYS A 360 -2.57 -30.83 18.00
N THR A 361 -2.89 -29.56 17.73
CA THR A 361 -3.02 -29.04 16.38
C THR A 361 -1.67 -29.11 15.65
N LEU A 362 -0.59 -28.64 16.29
CA LEU A 362 0.75 -28.65 15.72
C LEU A 362 1.34 -30.06 15.56
N SER A 363 0.98 -31.02 16.41
CA SER A 363 1.50 -32.40 16.33
C SER A 363 1.04 -33.17 15.09
N LYS A 364 0.04 -32.65 14.35
CA LYS A 364 -0.41 -33.21 13.07
C LYS A 364 0.49 -32.83 11.90
N ILE A 365 1.42 -31.90 12.10
CA ILE A 365 2.35 -31.43 11.07
C ILE A 365 3.57 -32.35 11.06
N ASP A 366 3.89 -32.92 9.89
CA ASP A 366 5.12 -33.68 9.71
C ASP A 366 6.30 -32.71 9.57
N VAL A 367 7.21 -32.74 10.55
CA VAL A 367 8.40 -31.86 10.56
C VAL A 367 9.30 -32.12 9.36
N ALA A 368 9.35 -33.37 8.86
CA ALA A 368 10.15 -33.71 7.69
C ALA A 368 9.67 -32.96 6.43
N ASP A 369 8.37 -32.68 6.33
CA ASP A 369 7.77 -31.99 5.18
C ASP A 369 8.08 -30.49 5.13
N ILE A 370 8.47 -29.89 6.27
CA ILE A 370 8.62 -28.43 6.40
C ILE A 370 10.01 -27.97 6.82
N LYS A 371 10.94 -28.89 7.13
CA LYS A 371 12.25 -28.61 7.72
C LYS A 371 13.03 -27.48 7.03
N ASP A 372 13.01 -27.46 5.70
CA ASP A 372 13.74 -26.48 4.88
C ASP A 372 12.84 -25.34 4.35
N THR A 373 11.75 -25.04 5.07
CA THR A 373 10.76 -24.01 4.68
C THR A 373 10.60 -22.95 5.77
N VAL A 374 10.03 -21.80 5.39
CA VAL A 374 9.69 -20.71 6.34
C VAL A 374 8.77 -21.17 7.47
N PHE A 375 7.92 -22.18 7.22
CA PHE A 375 7.00 -22.74 8.20
C PHE A 375 7.68 -23.45 9.38
N ASN A 376 8.94 -23.90 9.22
CA ASN A 376 9.67 -24.49 10.33
C ASN A 376 9.93 -23.45 11.44
N ASN A 377 10.23 -22.20 11.06
CA ASN A 377 10.44 -21.12 12.02
C ASN A 377 9.14 -20.79 12.76
N ASP A 378 8.00 -20.75 12.06
CA ASP A 378 6.69 -20.52 12.68
C ASP A 378 6.30 -21.64 13.64
N LEU A 379 6.56 -22.91 13.26
CA LEU A 379 6.30 -24.07 14.11
C LEU A 379 7.11 -24.02 15.40
N GLU A 380 8.43 -23.78 15.31
CA GLU A 380 9.30 -23.72 16.48
C GLU A 380 8.95 -22.55 17.40
N LYS A 381 8.68 -21.37 16.83
CA LYS A 381 8.22 -20.19 17.59
C LYS A 381 6.93 -20.49 18.36
N LEU A 382 5.93 -21.09 17.70
CA LEU A 382 4.66 -21.43 18.36
C LEU A 382 4.84 -22.49 19.44
N LYS A 383 5.61 -23.56 19.18
CA LYS A 383 5.92 -24.59 20.19
C LYS A 383 6.62 -23.99 21.41
N GLU A 384 7.56 -23.09 21.22
CA GLU A 384 8.26 -22.40 22.31
C GLU A 384 7.27 -21.61 23.18
N LEU A 385 6.41 -20.79 22.56
CA LEU A 385 5.41 -19.99 23.27
C LEU A 385 4.40 -20.88 24.01
N ILE A 386 3.90 -21.94 23.35
CA ILE A 386 2.97 -22.91 23.94
C ILE A 386 3.61 -23.63 25.12
N GLY A 387 4.86 -24.08 24.99
CA GLY A 387 5.60 -24.77 26.05
C GLY A 387 5.84 -23.89 27.27
N LYS A 388 6.02 -22.58 27.06
CA LYS A 388 6.10 -21.57 28.13
C LYS A 388 4.74 -21.17 28.70
N ARG A 389 3.63 -21.68 28.15
CA ARG A 389 2.26 -21.24 28.43
C ARG A 389 2.09 -19.73 28.29
N ASP A 390 2.79 -19.15 27.32
CA ASP A 390 2.74 -17.74 26.98
C ASP A 390 1.58 -17.50 26.01
N ASN A 391 0.59 -16.71 26.40
CA ASN A 391 -0.53 -16.27 25.57
C ASN A 391 -0.37 -14.81 25.10
N SER A 392 0.75 -14.16 25.41
CA SER A 392 1.02 -12.79 25.03
C SER A 392 1.28 -12.65 23.53
N VAL A 393 1.23 -11.40 23.06
CA VAL A 393 1.49 -11.02 21.68
C VAL A 393 2.49 -9.87 21.64
N LYS A 394 3.17 -9.71 20.51
CA LYS A 394 4.07 -8.58 20.29
C LYS A 394 3.41 -7.57 19.35
N GLN A 395 3.78 -6.31 19.49
CA GLN A 395 3.44 -5.29 18.51
C GLN A 395 4.22 -5.58 17.23
N TYR A 396 3.52 -5.72 16.10
CA TYR A 396 4.14 -5.71 14.79
C TYR A 396 4.81 -4.36 14.56
N ILE A 397 6.09 -4.38 14.24
CA ILE A 397 6.86 -3.20 13.86
C ILE A 397 7.24 -3.40 12.40
N PRO A 398 6.61 -2.68 11.45
CA PRO A 398 6.97 -2.79 10.04
C PRO A 398 8.46 -2.49 9.87
N GLY A 399 9.16 -3.31 9.09
CA GLY A 399 10.59 -3.13 8.83
C GLY A 399 10.85 -1.69 8.37
N ARG A 400 11.58 -0.92 9.18
CA ARG A 400 12.05 0.40 8.78
C ARG A 400 12.95 0.20 7.57
N ILE A 401 12.50 0.61 6.38
CA ILE A 401 13.41 0.87 5.29
C ILE A 401 14.17 2.13 5.70
N ILE A 402 15.36 1.92 6.28
CA ILE A 402 16.33 3.00 6.48
C ILE A 402 16.88 3.27 5.08
N TYR A 403 16.48 4.40 4.49
CA TYR A 403 17.08 4.93 3.27
C TYR A 403 18.45 5.53 3.56
#